data_AF-A0A0L9T8B2-F1
#
_entry.id   AF-A0A0L9T8B2-F1
#
_cell.length_a   1.000
_cell.length_b   1.000
_cell.length_c   1.000
_cell.angle_alpha   90.00
_cell.angle_beta   90.00
_cell.angle_gamma   90.00
#
_symmetry.space_group_name_H-M   'P 1'
#
loop_
_entity.id
_entity.type
_entity.pdbx_description
1 polymer ?
#
loop_
_entity_poly.entity_id
_entity_poly.type
_entity_poly.pdbx_seq_one_letter_code
_entity_poly.pdbx_strand_id
1 'polypeptide(L)' 'MLFCSLQSSLWLQYKPHHIAAGAAYLASKFLKIDLTANHNIWQEFGATPSIIRDISQQLMELV' A
#
# COMPACT_ATOMS: atom_id res chain seq x y z
N MET A 1 -8.10 -6.17 14.14
CA MET A 1 -6.96 -6.01 13.19
C MET A 1 -7.07 -4.65 12.49
N LEU A 2 -7.00 -3.55 13.25
CA LEU A 2 -7.24 -2.18 12.75
C LEU A 2 -6.30 -1.12 13.38
N PHE A 3 -5.31 -1.54 14.17
CA PHE A 3 -4.46 -0.61 14.95
C PHE A 3 -3.10 -0.26 14.31
N CYS A 4 -2.59 -1.03 13.34
CA CYS A 4 -1.26 -0.75 12.78
C CYS A 4 -1.20 0.55 11.95
N SER A 5 -2.31 0.94 11.33
CA SER A 5 -2.38 2.18 10.56
C SER A 5 -2.35 3.42 11.47
N LEU A 6 -2.98 3.39 12.65
CA LEU A 6 -3.11 4.57 13.52
C LEU A 6 -1.81 4.92 14.29
N GLN A 7 -0.91 3.95 14.51
CA GLN A 7 0.30 4.16 15.31
C GLN A 7 1.56 4.49 14.49
N SER A 8 1.51 4.33 13.16
CA SER A 8 2.66 4.59 12.31
C SER A 8 2.65 6.02 11.76
N SER A 9 3.84 6.62 11.69
CA SER A 9 4.08 7.94 11.08
C SER A 9 3.64 8.04 9.61
N LEU A 10 3.22 6.93 8.99
CA LEU A 10 2.65 6.88 7.63
C LEU A 10 1.49 7.86 7.41
N TRP A 11 0.61 8.06 8.40
CA TRP A 11 -0.53 8.98 8.26
C TRP A 11 -0.12 10.44 8.08
N LEU A 12 1.07 10.82 8.57
CA LEU A 12 1.61 12.17 8.40
C LEU A 12 2.38 12.31 7.07
N GLN A 13 2.89 11.21 6.52
CA GLN A 13 3.75 11.21 5.34
C GLN A 13 2.96 11.02 4.03
N TYR A 14 1.84 10.27 4.06
CA TYR A 14 1.13 9.87 2.85
C TYR A 14 -0.37 10.15 2.95
N LYS A 15 -0.98 10.44 1.80
CA LYS A 15 -2.43 10.62 1.72
C LYS A 15 -3.16 9.27 1.93
N PRO A 16 -4.38 9.26 2.49
CA PRO A 16 -5.09 8.02 2.82
C PRO A 16 -5.27 7.05 1.64
N HIS A 17 -5.49 7.56 0.43
CA HIS A 17 -5.63 6.75 -0.79
C HIS A 17 -4.32 6.06 -1.20
N HIS A 18 -3.16 6.70 -0.96
CA HIS A 18 -1.86 6.07 -1.20
C HIS A 18 -1.59 4.95 -0.20
N ILE A 19 -1.97 5.14 1.07
CA ILE A 19 -1.85 4.11 2.11
C ILE A 19 -2.73 2.90 1.77
N ALA A 20 -3.97 3.14 1.34
CA ALA A 20 -4.88 2.07 0.90
C ALA A 20 -4.32 1.27 -0.28
N ALA A 21 -3.74 1.96 -1.28
CA ALA A 21 -3.09 1.32 -2.42
C ALA A 21 -1.87 0.48 -2.00
N GLY A 22 -1.01 1.02 -1.13
CA GLY A 22 0.14 0.29 -0.56
C GLY A 22 -0.26 -0.94 0.25
N ALA A 23 -1.32 -0.83 1.06
CA ALA A 23 -1.86 -1.95 1.82
C ALA A 23 -2.47 -3.03 0.92
N ALA A 24 -3.22 -2.65 -0.11
CA ALA A 24 -3.78 -3.58 -1.09
C ALA A 24 -2.69 -4.31 -1.88
N TYR A 25 -1.64 -3.59 -2.29
CA TYR A 25 -0.47 -4.19 -2.93
C TYR A 25 0.23 -5.20 -2.00
N LEU A 26 0.48 -4.81 -0.74
CA LEU A 26 1.11 -5.70 0.23
C LEU A 26 0.26 -6.95 0.48
N ALA A 27 -1.05 -6.79 0.65
CA ALA A 27 -1.98 -7.90 0.81
C ALA A 27 -1.98 -8.84 -0.40
N SER A 28 -1.98 -8.31 -1.62
CA SER A 28 -1.89 -9.13 -2.84
C SER A 28 -0.60 -9.95 -2.92
N LYS A 29 0.52 -9.37 -2.49
CA LYS A 29 1.82 -10.04 -2.44
C LYS A 29 1.83 -11.17 -1.40
N PHE A 30 1.25 -10.96 -0.23
CA PHE A 30 1.07 -11.99 0.79
C PHE A 30 0.14 -13.12 0.31
N LEU A 31 -0.93 -12.77 -0.39
CA LEU A 31 -1.91 -13.71 -0.93
C LEU A 31 -1.46 -14.35 -2.26
N LYS A 32 -0.28 -13.98 -2.79
CA LYS A 32 0.24 -14.39 -4.12
C LYS A 32 -0.77 -14.17 -5.25
N ILE A 33 -1.59 -13.13 -5.14
CA ILE A 33 -2.53 -12.72 -6.16
C ILE A 33 -1.78 -11.83 -7.15
N ASP A 34 -1.86 -12.18 -8.43
CA ASP A 34 -1.18 -11.44 -9.47
C ASP A 34 -2.00 -10.21 -9.89
N LEU A 35 -1.70 -9.06 -9.28
CA LEU A 35 -2.30 -7.78 -9.65
C LEU A 35 -1.64 -7.16 -10.89
N THR A 36 -0.58 -7.76 -11.46
CA THR A 36 0.08 -7.23 -12.65
C THR A 36 -0.80 -7.28 -13.89
N ALA A 37 -1.76 -8.22 -13.95
CA ALA A 37 -2.77 -8.29 -15.00
C ALA A 37 -3.62 -7.01 -15.09
N ASN A 38 -3.79 -6.32 -13.96
CA ASN A 38 -4.45 -5.03 -13.88
C ASN A 38 -3.42 -3.92 -13.69
N HIS A 39 -2.59 -3.74 -14.72
CA HIS A 39 -1.50 -2.76 -14.83
C HIS A 39 -1.86 -1.34 -14.34
N ASN A 40 -3.16 -1.00 -14.27
CA ASN A 40 -3.69 0.32 -13.94
C ASN A 40 -4.44 0.45 -12.60
N ILE A 41 -4.60 -0.60 -11.77
CA ILE A 41 -5.29 -0.46 -10.47
C ILE A 41 -4.68 0.68 -9.65
N TRP A 42 -3.35 0.79 -9.68
CA TRP A 42 -2.62 1.82 -8.95
C TRP A 42 -2.85 3.24 -9.49
N GLN A 43 -3.06 3.37 -10.80
CA GLN A 43 -3.43 4.66 -11.40
C GLN A 43 -4.84 5.10 -11.01
N GLU A 44 -5.78 4.17 -10.82
CA GLU A 44 -7.13 4.47 -10.32
C GLU A 44 -7.09 5.09 -8.91
N PHE A 45 -6.13 4.68 -8.08
CA PHE A 45 -5.88 5.28 -6.76
C PHE A 45 -5.11 6.61 -6.83
N GLY A 46 -4.72 7.09 -8.01
CA GLY A 46 -3.84 8.25 -8.18
C GLY A 46 -2.46 8.04 -7.53
N ALA A 47 -2.02 6.78 -7.45
CA ALA A 47 -0.80 6.37 -6.77
C ALA A 47 0.26 5.96 -7.79
N THR A 48 1.47 6.50 -7.65
CA THR A 48 2.59 6.12 -8.51
C THR A 48 3.17 4.79 -8.02
N PRO A 49 3.61 3.87 -8.91
CA PRO A 49 4.22 2.60 -8.51
C PRO A 49 5.43 2.73 -7.55
N SER A 50 6.12 3.87 -7.55
CA SER A 50 7.19 4.18 -6.58
C SER A 50 6.63 4.35 -5.17
N ILE A 51 5.62 5.21 -4.99
CA ILE A 51 4.98 5.48 -3.70
C ILE A 51 4.38 4.20 -3.10
N ILE A 52 3.71 3.38 -3.92
CA ILE A 52 3.14 2.12 -3.44
C ILE A 52 4.22 1.19 -2.91
N ARG A 53 5.38 1.13 -3.58
CA ARG A 53 6.50 0.30 -3.16
C ARG A 53 7.05 0.77 -1.83
N ASP A 54 7.29 2.08 -1.68
CA ASP A 54 7.80 2.68 -0.45
C ASP A 54 6.84 2.45 0.73
N ILE A 55 5.54 2.71 0.54
CA ILE A 55 4.51 2.47 1.55
C ILE A 55 4.43 0.97 1.89
N SER A 56 4.45 0.09 0.88
CA SER A 56 4.38 -1.36 1.10
C SER A 56 5.57 -1.89 1.88
N GLN A 57 6.76 -1.32 1.66
CA GLN A 57 7.97 -1.71 2.35
C GLN A 57 7.95 -1.21 3.80
N GLN A 58 7.57 0.04 4.03
CA GLN A 58 7.37 0.56 5.38
C GLN A 58 6.29 -0.21 6.15
N LEU A 59 5.19 -0.58 5.49
CA LEU A 59 4.15 -1.44 6.09
C LEU A 59 4.69 -2.83 6.41
N MET A 60 5.53 -3.42 5.57
CA MET A 60 6.14 -4.73 5.81
C MET A 60 7.11 -4.72 7.01
N GLU A 61 7.81 -3.61 7.25
CA GLU A 61 8.68 -3.43 8.43
C GLU A 61 7.89 -3.27 9.75
N LEU A 62 6.60 -2.92 9.67
CA LEU A 62 5.69 -2.73 10.80
C LEU A 62 4.84 -3.95 11.13
N VAL A 63 4.89 -5.01 10.30
CA VAL A 63 4.11 -6.25 10.44
C VAL A 63 4.93 -7.31 11.19
#